data_AF-A0A165N5R0-F1
#
_entry.id   AF-A0A165N5R0-F1
#
_cell.length_a   1.000
_cell.length_b   1.000
_cell.length_c   1.000
_cell.angle_alpha   90.00
_cell.angle_beta   90.00
_cell.angle_gamma   90.00
#
_symmetry.space_group_name_H-M   'P 1'
#
loop_
_entity.id
_entity.type
_entity.pdbx_description
1 polymer ?
#
loop_
_entity_poly.entity_id
_entity_poly.type
_entity_poly.pdbx_seq_one_letter_code
_entity_poly.pdbx_strand_id
1 'polypeptide(L)'
;MSLAGLRPWPQHATREARQLVLSILRSQKEPVAAKDLYKLVVESEVQKSDMPAANPDQTVFPSSGNRPMPPHPQHTIRSMRYFRGQVLADLMRTKDVRRVYMQRELTHEEVQEHKRTLKQGARKQSEFLTAHGVWRYECRNRPTPQKPKEEHVFGEEVGVGADWSHLNRRRQRSRILSVVRDVRWLRKLEKARGEALQESPGEKVAEAAS
;
A
#
# COMPACT_ATOMS: atom_id res chain seq x y z
N MET A 1 27.91 -22.48 -23.72
CA MET A 1 27.18 -21.74 -24.77
C MET A 1 25.99 -21.03 -24.14
N SER A 2 25.93 -19.69 -24.19
CA SER A 2 24.85 -18.91 -23.56
C SER A 2 23.59 -18.93 -24.42
N LEU A 3 22.50 -19.50 -23.91
CA LEU A 3 21.18 -19.55 -24.57
C LEU A 3 20.45 -18.19 -24.60
N ALA A 4 21.15 -17.09 -24.29
CA ALA A 4 20.57 -15.75 -24.18
C ALA A 4 20.04 -15.17 -25.51
N GLY A 5 20.41 -15.74 -26.67
CA GLY A 5 20.02 -15.21 -27.98
C GLY A 5 18.69 -15.72 -28.56
N LEU A 6 18.05 -16.73 -27.95
CA LEU A 6 16.88 -17.39 -28.59
C LEU A 6 15.54 -16.67 -28.36
N ARG A 7 15.50 -15.72 -27.43
CA ARG A 7 14.30 -14.92 -27.14
C ARG A 7 14.56 -13.46 -27.49
N PRO A 8 13.75 -12.85 -28.37
CA PRO A 8 13.92 -11.44 -28.75
C PRO A 8 13.61 -10.47 -27.59
N TRP A 9 13.04 -10.97 -26.49
CA TRP A 9 12.55 -10.15 -25.38
C TRP A 9 13.16 -10.58 -24.05
N PRO A 10 13.42 -9.62 -23.14
CA PRO A 10 13.94 -9.92 -21.82
C PRO A 10 12.96 -10.80 -21.04
N GLN A 11 13.50 -11.80 -20.34
CA GLN A 11 12.70 -12.70 -19.49
C GLN A 11 12.53 -12.16 -18.07
N HIS A 12 13.08 -11.01 -17.73
CA HIS A 12 12.97 -10.40 -16.40
C HIS A 12 12.19 -9.09 -16.49
N ALA A 13 11.57 -8.68 -15.39
CA ALA A 13 10.90 -7.40 -15.29
C ALA A 13 11.93 -6.26 -15.37
N THR A 14 11.78 -5.38 -16.36
CA THR A 14 12.59 -4.17 -16.46
C THR A 14 12.24 -3.18 -15.33
N ARG A 15 13.22 -2.39 -14.89
CA ARG A 15 13.03 -1.39 -13.80
C ARG A 15 11.95 -0.36 -14.16
N GLU A 16 11.93 0.07 -15.42
CA GLU A 16 10.95 1.03 -15.94
C GLU A 16 9.52 0.46 -15.89
N ALA A 17 9.32 -0.79 -16.34
CA ALA A 17 8.02 -1.45 -16.27
C ALA A 17 7.50 -1.54 -14.84
N ARG A 18 8.39 -1.83 -13.88
CA ARG A 18 8.03 -1.88 -12.45
C ARG A 18 7.62 -0.51 -11.93
N GLN A 19 8.41 0.52 -12.20
CA GLN A 19 8.14 1.88 -11.73
C GLN A 19 6.82 2.41 -12.28
N LEU A 20 6.54 2.15 -13.56
CA LEU A 20 5.29 2.53 -14.23
C LEU A 20 4.07 1.84 -13.58
N VAL A 21 4.14 0.53 -13.37
CA VAL A 21 3.05 -0.19 -12.71
C VAL A 21 2.83 0.29 -11.28
N LEU A 22 3.92 0.55 -10.55
CA LEU A 22 3.84 1.08 -9.18
C LEU A 22 3.29 2.51 -9.15
N SER A 23 3.61 3.38 -10.11
CA SER A 23 3.06 4.73 -10.15
C SER A 23 1.56 4.70 -10.39
N ILE A 24 1.08 3.84 -11.29
CA ILE A 24 -0.36 3.65 -11.53
C ILE A 24 -1.04 3.05 -10.30
N LEU A 25 -0.47 2.01 -9.69
CA LEU A 25 -1.06 1.42 -8.49
C LEU A 25 -1.04 2.36 -7.27
N ARG A 26 -0.15 3.36 -7.23
CA ARG A 26 -0.13 4.38 -6.17
C ARG A 26 -1.14 5.49 -6.41
N SER A 27 -1.42 5.83 -7.67
CA SER A 27 -2.48 6.80 -8.00
C SER A 27 -3.87 6.22 -7.79
N GLN A 28 -4.02 4.91 -8.00
CA GLN A 28 -5.24 4.18 -7.69
C GLN A 28 -5.36 3.94 -6.18
N LYS A 29 -6.45 4.43 -5.58
CA LYS A 29 -6.76 4.16 -4.15
C LYS A 29 -7.39 2.78 -3.95
N GLU A 30 -7.98 2.23 -4.99
CA GLU A 30 -8.68 0.94 -4.95
C GLU A 30 -7.85 -0.18 -5.59
N PRO A 31 -8.02 -1.43 -5.14
CA PRO A 31 -7.38 -2.58 -5.75
C PRO A 31 -7.93 -2.83 -7.16
N VAL A 32 -7.04 -3.08 -8.13
CA VAL A 32 -7.38 -3.13 -9.56
C VAL A 32 -7.19 -4.53 -10.13
N ALA A 33 -8.04 -4.95 -11.06
CA ALA A 33 -7.86 -6.22 -11.76
C ALA A 33 -6.67 -6.15 -12.73
N ALA A 34 -5.98 -7.27 -12.95
CA ALA A 34 -4.79 -7.29 -13.82
C ALA A 34 -5.07 -6.84 -15.26
N LYS A 35 -6.28 -7.06 -15.79
CA LYS A 35 -6.64 -6.63 -17.14
C LYS A 35 -6.75 -5.11 -17.22
N ASP A 36 -7.44 -4.50 -16.25
CA ASP A 36 -7.68 -3.05 -16.24
C ASP A 36 -6.37 -2.31 -15.94
N LEU A 37 -5.55 -2.85 -15.04
CA LEU A 37 -4.22 -2.32 -14.77
C LEU A 37 -3.36 -2.29 -16.04
N TYR A 38 -3.42 -3.34 -16.87
CA TYR A 38 -2.70 -3.36 -18.14
C TYR A 38 -3.22 -2.31 -19.14
N LYS A 39 -4.53 -2.07 -19.19
CA LYS A 39 -5.10 -1.01 -20.04
C LYS A 39 -4.59 0.37 -19.60
N LEU A 40 -4.64 0.66 -18.30
CA LEU A 40 -4.12 1.91 -17.73
C LEU A 40 -2.63 2.10 -18.01
N VAL A 41 -1.84 1.01 -17.95
CA VAL A 41 -0.43 1.02 -18.34
C VAL A 41 -0.26 1.45 -19.79
N VAL A 42 -0.99 0.80 -20.72
CA VAL A 42 -0.91 1.09 -22.15
C VAL A 42 -1.31 2.55 -22.42
N GLU A 43 -2.39 3.03 -21.81
CA GLU A 43 -2.84 4.43 -21.90
C GLU A 43 -1.78 5.42 -21.39
N SER A 44 -1.16 5.14 -20.24
CA SER A 44 -0.11 5.99 -19.67
C SER A 44 1.15 6.06 -20.54
N GLU A 45 1.47 4.98 -21.26
CA GLU A 45 2.62 4.96 -22.17
C GLU A 45 2.35 5.75 -23.43
N VAL A 46 1.14 5.64 -23.99
CA VAL A 46 0.72 6.49 -25.12
C VAL A 46 0.83 7.95 -24.73
N GLN A 47 0.30 8.34 -23.57
CA GLN A 47 0.39 9.71 -23.04
C GLN A 47 1.83 10.17 -22.83
N LYS A 48 2.72 9.30 -22.35
CA LYS A 48 4.13 9.66 -22.10
C LYS A 48 4.94 9.80 -23.39
N SER A 49 4.59 9.04 -24.43
CA SER A 49 5.40 8.94 -25.64
C SER A 49 5.15 10.06 -26.65
N ASP A 50 4.16 10.93 -26.45
CA ASP A 50 3.64 11.89 -27.45
C ASP A 50 3.35 11.27 -28.83
N MET A 51 3.38 9.94 -28.93
CA MET A 51 3.13 9.22 -30.16
C MET A 51 1.63 9.15 -30.37
N PRO A 52 1.13 9.46 -31.58
CA PRO A 52 -0.28 9.28 -31.87
C PRO A 52 -0.65 7.82 -31.62
N ALA A 53 -1.79 7.59 -30.96
CA ALA A 53 -2.30 6.26 -30.65
C ALA A 53 -2.31 5.43 -31.95
N ALA A 54 -1.38 4.48 -32.07
CA ALA A 54 -1.33 3.61 -33.22
C ALA A 54 -2.64 2.81 -33.25
N ASN A 55 -3.43 3.01 -34.30
CA ASN A 55 -4.70 2.29 -34.47
C ASN A 55 -4.44 0.78 -34.34
N PRO A 56 -5.19 0.06 -33.50
CA PRO A 56 -4.95 -1.37 -33.25
C PRO A 56 -5.06 -2.22 -34.52
N ASP A 57 -5.75 -1.72 -35.56
CA ASP A 57 -5.92 -2.40 -36.85
C ASP A 57 -4.77 -2.21 -37.86
N GLN A 58 -3.77 -1.35 -37.59
CA GLN A 58 -2.76 -1.01 -38.60
C GLN A 58 -1.38 -1.64 -38.42
N THR A 59 -1.17 -2.56 -37.47
CA THR A 59 0.16 -3.19 -37.28
C THR A 59 0.29 -4.55 -37.96
N VAL A 60 -0.10 -4.64 -39.24
CA VAL A 60 0.32 -5.76 -40.10
C VAL A 60 1.68 -5.42 -40.71
N PHE A 61 2.72 -5.32 -39.88
CA PHE A 61 4.08 -5.33 -40.41
C PHE A 61 4.38 -6.77 -40.84
N PRO A 62 4.75 -7.03 -42.11
CA PRO A 62 5.18 -8.35 -42.55
C PRO A 62 6.52 -8.68 -41.89
N SER A 63 6.47 -9.23 -40.69
CA SER A 63 7.66 -9.68 -39.98
C SER A 63 8.12 -10.98 -40.62
N SER A 64 9.34 -10.99 -41.14
CA SER A 64 9.98 -12.08 -41.90
C SER A 64 10.32 -13.33 -41.06
N GLY A 65 9.63 -13.55 -39.94
CA GLY A 65 9.80 -14.73 -39.09
C GLY A 65 8.47 -15.21 -38.53
N ASN A 66 8.29 -16.53 -38.46
CA ASN A 66 7.10 -17.26 -38.00
C ASN A 66 6.66 -17.00 -36.52
N ARG A 67 7.00 -15.85 -35.93
CA ARG A 67 6.64 -15.52 -34.55
C ARG A 67 5.67 -14.33 -34.54
N PRO A 68 4.46 -14.48 -33.97
CA PRO A 68 3.52 -13.36 -33.87
C PRO A 68 4.14 -12.24 -33.03
N MET A 69 4.09 -11.02 -33.55
CA MET A 69 4.56 -9.83 -32.85
C MET A 69 3.64 -9.53 -31.65
N PRO A 70 4.16 -9.06 -30.50
CA PRO A 70 3.30 -8.67 -29.39
C PRO A 70 2.41 -7.47 -29.79
N PRO A 71 1.22 -7.31 -29.16
CA PRO A 71 0.27 -6.24 -29.52
C PRO A 71 0.87 -4.82 -29.46
N HIS A 72 1.78 -4.58 -28.51
CA HIS A 72 2.43 -3.28 -28.34
C HIS A 72 3.96 -3.46 -28.32
N PRO A 73 4.64 -3.61 -29.47
CA PRO A 73 6.06 -3.95 -29.50
C PRO A 73 6.98 -2.83 -28.97
N GLN A 74 6.57 -1.57 -29.16
CA GLN A 74 7.31 -0.37 -28.77
C GLN A 74 7.16 -0.01 -27.28
N HIS A 75 6.14 -0.56 -26.62
CA HIS A 75 5.83 -0.29 -25.22
C HIS A 75 6.79 -1.00 -24.26
N THR A 76 7.02 -0.43 -23.08
CA THR A 76 7.82 -1.08 -22.03
C THR A 76 7.14 -2.39 -21.60
N ILE A 77 5.80 -2.40 -21.57
CA ILE A 77 4.99 -3.57 -21.25
C ILE A 77 4.27 -4.07 -22.50
N ARG A 78 4.98 -4.90 -23.25
CA ARG A 78 4.60 -5.30 -24.62
C ARG A 78 3.36 -6.18 -24.74
N SER A 79 3.07 -6.99 -23.71
CA SER A 79 1.97 -7.95 -23.73
C SER A 79 1.45 -8.28 -22.34
N MET A 80 0.18 -8.69 -22.27
CA MET A 80 -0.47 -9.18 -21.05
C MET A 80 0.27 -10.37 -20.41
N ARG A 81 0.84 -11.26 -21.23
CA ARG A 81 1.60 -12.43 -20.75
C ARG A 81 2.88 -12.01 -20.04
N TYR A 82 3.63 -11.07 -20.63
CA TYR A 82 4.83 -10.50 -20.02
C TYR A 82 4.49 -9.75 -18.73
N PHE A 83 3.43 -8.92 -18.77
CA PHE A 83 2.94 -8.20 -17.61
C PHE A 83 2.63 -9.11 -16.42
N ARG A 84 1.81 -10.15 -16.62
CA ARG A 84 1.43 -11.07 -15.55
C ARG A 84 2.58 -11.97 -15.10
N GLY A 85 3.30 -12.55 -16.06
CA GLY A 85 4.30 -13.58 -15.79
C GLY A 85 5.60 -13.03 -15.24
N GLN A 86 6.01 -11.84 -15.68
CA GLN A 86 7.30 -11.26 -15.28
C GLN A 86 7.12 -10.06 -14.36
N VAL A 87 6.36 -9.05 -14.78
CA VAL A 87 6.28 -7.77 -14.04
C VAL A 87 5.52 -7.94 -12.72
N LEU A 88 4.29 -8.46 -12.75
CA LEU A 88 3.51 -8.70 -11.54
C LEU A 88 4.15 -9.75 -10.63
N ALA A 89 4.69 -10.82 -11.21
CA ALA A 89 5.40 -11.84 -10.44
C ALA A 89 6.61 -11.25 -9.69
N ASP A 90 7.39 -10.38 -10.33
CA ASP A 90 8.52 -9.71 -9.67
C ASP A 90 8.05 -8.75 -8.58
N LEU A 91 7.02 -7.93 -8.82
CA LEU A 91 6.47 -7.01 -7.83
C LEU A 91 5.87 -7.71 -6.60
N MET A 92 5.29 -8.89 -6.79
CA MET A 92 4.83 -9.74 -5.69
C MET A 92 6.02 -10.33 -4.92
N ARG A 93 7.07 -10.77 -5.63
CA ARG A 93 8.30 -11.29 -5.05
C ARG A 93 9.01 -10.25 -4.19
N THR A 94 9.05 -8.99 -4.62
CA THR A 94 9.63 -7.86 -3.86
C THR A 94 8.70 -7.34 -2.75
N LYS A 95 7.49 -7.90 -2.63
CA LYS A 95 6.47 -7.50 -1.66
C LYS A 95 6.00 -6.05 -1.80
N ASP A 96 6.18 -5.44 -2.97
CA ASP A 96 5.70 -4.09 -3.25
C ASP A 96 4.20 -4.09 -3.59
N VAL A 97 3.70 -5.19 -4.14
CA VAL A 97 2.29 -5.40 -4.50
C VAL A 97 1.76 -6.65 -3.81
N ARG A 98 0.50 -6.60 -3.35
CA ARG A 98 -0.23 -7.74 -2.81
C ARG A 98 -1.42 -8.09 -3.71
N ARG A 99 -1.78 -9.37 -3.73
CA ARG A 99 -2.99 -9.86 -4.38
C ARG A 99 -4.09 -10.00 -3.34
N VAL A 100 -5.20 -9.29 -3.53
CA VAL A 100 -6.35 -9.26 -2.62
C VAL A 100 -7.53 -9.91 -3.31
N TYR A 101 -8.24 -10.77 -2.59
CA TYR A 101 -9.49 -11.33 -3.06
C TYR A 101 -10.63 -10.42 -2.62
N MET A 102 -11.45 -9.99 -3.57
CA MET A 102 -12.64 -9.19 -3.28
C MET A 102 -13.86 -9.84 -3.88
N GLN A 103 -14.95 -9.87 -3.12
CA GLN A 103 -16.26 -10.16 -3.65
C GLN A 103 -16.80 -8.87 -4.28
N ARG A 104 -17.11 -8.93 -5.57
CA ARG A 104 -17.74 -7.84 -6.31
C ARG A 104 -19.11 -8.29 -6.75
N GLU A 105 -20.11 -7.46 -6.49
CA GLU A 105 -21.45 -7.63 -7.04
C GLU A 105 -21.40 -7.26 -8.52
N LEU A 106 -21.88 -8.16 -9.39
CA LEU A 106 -21.97 -7.85 -10.83
C LEU A 106 -23.04 -6.80 -11.04
N THR A 107 -22.76 -5.84 -11.92
CA THR A 107 -23.82 -4.95 -12.41
C THR A 107 -24.81 -5.76 -13.26
N HIS A 108 -26.08 -5.33 -13.30
CA HIS A 108 -27.10 -6.03 -14.08
C HIS A 108 -26.73 -6.18 -15.56
N GLU A 109 -26.00 -5.22 -16.12
CA GLU A 109 -25.49 -5.27 -17.50
C GLU A 109 -24.47 -6.40 -17.70
N GLU A 110 -23.47 -6.50 -16.81
CA GLU A 110 -22.47 -7.57 -16.84
C GLU A 110 -23.13 -8.95 -16.69
N VAL A 111 -24.16 -9.06 -15.85
CA VAL A 111 -24.95 -10.30 -15.71
C VAL A 111 -25.64 -10.67 -17.02
N GLN A 112 -26.21 -9.68 -17.74
CA GLN A 112 -26.88 -9.95 -19.03
C GLN A 112 -25.89 -10.39 -20.11
N GLU A 113 -24.73 -9.74 -20.20
CA GLU A 113 -23.67 -10.16 -21.13
C GLU A 113 -23.19 -11.58 -20.83
N HIS A 114 -23.01 -11.91 -19.56
CA HIS A 114 -22.64 -13.26 -19.13
C HIS A 114 -23.74 -14.27 -19.49
N LYS A 115 -25.03 -13.93 -19.30
CA LYS A 115 -26.15 -14.79 -19.72
C LYS A 115 -26.20 -15.01 -21.24
N ARG A 116 -25.82 -14.01 -22.04
CA ARG A 116 -25.76 -14.13 -23.52
C ARG A 116 -24.68 -15.11 -23.97
N THR A 117 -23.50 -15.05 -23.35
CA THR A 117 -22.35 -15.92 -23.71
C THR A 117 -22.50 -17.36 -23.22
N LEU A 118 -23.28 -17.60 -22.16
CA LEU A 118 -23.53 -18.95 -21.63
C LEU A 118 -24.49 -19.77 -22.52
N LYS A 119 -24.15 -21.05 -22.72
CA LYS A 119 -25.01 -22.06 -23.37
C LYS A 119 -26.29 -22.29 -22.55
N GLN A 120 -27.40 -22.61 -23.23
CA GLN A 120 -28.74 -22.68 -22.63
C GLN A 120 -28.84 -23.52 -21.34
N GLY A 121 -28.12 -24.65 -21.23
CA GLY A 121 -28.12 -25.51 -20.04
C GLY A 121 -27.50 -24.87 -18.78
N ALA A 122 -26.52 -23.98 -18.95
CA ALA A 122 -25.86 -23.29 -17.83
C ALA A 122 -26.61 -22.03 -17.36
N ARG A 123 -27.60 -21.55 -18.14
CA ARG A 123 -28.35 -20.33 -17.82
C ARG A 123 -29.18 -20.48 -16.53
N LYS A 124 -29.75 -21.66 -16.30
CA LYS A 124 -30.59 -21.93 -15.11
C LYS A 124 -29.81 -21.93 -13.78
N GLN A 125 -28.49 -22.17 -13.81
CA GLN A 125 -27.65 -22.15 -12.61
C GLN A 125 -27.04 -20.76 -12.33
N SER A 126 -27.10 -19.84 -13.30
CA SER A 126 -26.47 -18.51 -13.17
C SER A 126 -27.24 -17.50 -12.33
N GLU A 127 -28.46 -17.82 -11.90
CA GLU A 127 -29.31 -16.91 -11.12
C GLU A 127 -28.84 -16.71 -9.67
N PHE A 128 -27.95 -17.58 -9.15
CA PHE A 128 -27.51 -17.56 -7.75
C PHE A 128 -26.15 -16.89 -7.50
N LEU A 129 -25.43 -16.44 -8.54
CA LEU A 129 -24.09 -15.86 -8.39
C LEU A 129 -24.13 -14.34 -8.58
N THR A 130 -24.81 -13.63 -7.66
CA THR A 130 -24.86 -12.16 -7.65
C THR A 130 -23.50 -11.55 -7.30
N ALA A 131 -22.72 -12.25 -6.47
CA ALA A 131 -21.36 -11.86 -6.11
C ALA A 131 -20.35 -12.83 -6.75
N HIS A 132 -19.36 -12.26 -7.45
CA HIS A 132 -18.22 -13.02 -7.96
C HIS A 132 -16.93 -12.56 -7.28
N GLY A 133 -16.11 -13.54 -6.91
CA GLY A 133 -14.79 -13.29 -6.38
C GLY A 133 -13.79 -12.93 -7.46
N VAL A 134 -13.16 -11.78 -7.35
CA VAL A 134 -12.11 -11.35 -8.28
C VAL A 134 -10.81 -11.10 -7.53
N TRP A 135 -9.74 -11.68 -8.05
CA TRP A 135 -8.39 -11.36 -7.62
C TRP A 135 -7.96 -10.00 -8.18
N ARG A 136 -7.67 -9.07 -7.27
CA ARG A 136 -7.21 -7.72 -7.57
C ARG A 136 -5.82 -7.50 -6.98
N TYR A 137 -5.15 -6.46 -7.46
CA TYR A 137 -3.79 -6.11 -7.07
C TYR A 137 -3.81 -4.73 -6.42
N GLU A 138 -3.09 -4.60 -5.32
CA GLU A 138 -3.00 -3.37 -4.53
C GLU A 138 -1.55 -3.14 -4.13
N CYS A 139 -1.14 -1.87 -4.07
CA CYS A 139 0.13 -1.50 -3.47
C CYS A 139 0.16 -1.90 -1.99
N ARG A 140 1.24 -2.56 -1.56
CA ARG A 140 1.44 -2.81 -0.14
C ARG A 140 1.92 -1.51 0.51
N ASN A 141 1.11 -0.95 1.39
CA ASN A 141 1.57 0.10 2.30
C ASN A 141 2.65 -0.50 3.19
N ARG A 142 3.92 -0.14 2.95
CA ARG A 142 4.98 -0.45 3.91
C ARG A 142 4.61 0.33 5.18
N PRO A 143 4.45 -0.33 6.34
CA PRO A 143 4.22 0.40 7.57
C PRO A 143 5.37 1.40 7.68
N THR A 144 5.04 2.69 7.66
CA THR A 144 6.02 3.72 7.97
C THR A 144 6.62 3.32 9.31
N PRO A 145 7.94 3.14 9.41
CA PRO A 145 8.55 2.82 10.70
C PRO A 145 8.04 3.85 11.69
N GLN A 146 7.40 3.38 12.77
CA GLN A 146 6.90 4.28 13.79
C GLN A 146 8.11 5.08 14.25
N LYS A 147 8.04 6.41 14.13
CA LYS A 147 9.07 7.27 14.72
C LYS A 147 9.17 6.83 16.18
N PRO A 148 10.39 6.54 16.70
CA PRO A 148 10.55 6.16 18.10
C PRO A 148 9.84 7.23 18.91
N LYS A 149 8.89 6.81 19.76
CA LYS A 149 8.21 7.75 20.64
C LYS A 149 9.31 8.32 21.53
N GLU A 150 9.43 9.64 21.55
CA GLU A 150 10.28 10.32 22.51
C GLU A 150 9.70 10.00 23.90
N GLU A 151 10.29 9.03 24.58
CA GLU A 151 9.93 8.69 25.95
C GLU A 151 10.36 9.87 26.81
N HIS A 152 9.40 10.74 27.14
CA HIS A 152 9.67 11.85 28.05
C HIS A 152 10.03 11.27 29.41
N VAL A 153 11.27 11.51 29.83
CA VAL A 153 11.77 10.99 31.11
C VAL A 153 11.03 11.70 32.23
N PHE A 154 10.41 10.93 33.11
CA PHE A 154 9.69 11.48 34.25
C PHE A 154 10.59 12.38 35.10
N GLY A 155 10.22 13.65 35.23
CA GLY A 155 11.00 14.66 35.96
C GLY A 155 12.06 15.39 35.14
N GLU A 156 12.01 15.32 33.80
CA GLU A 156 12.87 16.16 32.94
C GLU A 156 12.71 17.66 33.27
N GLU A 157 11.50 18.09 33.65
CA GLU A 157 11.20 19.45 34.11
C GLU A 157 11.97 19.88 35.38
N VAL A 158 12.35 18.93 36.23
CA VAL A 158 13.19 19.17 37.43
C VAL A 158 14.67 18.84 37.16
N GLY A 159 15.02 18.62 35.90
CA GLY A 159 16.38 18.37 35.44
C GLY A 159 16.82 16.91 35.47
N VAL A 160 15.90 15.94 35.57
CA VAL A 160 16.26 14.52 35.39
C VAL A 160 16.79 14.33 33.96
N GLY A 161 18.03 13.87 33.83
CA GLY A 161 18.69 13.70 32.54
C GLY A 161 19.48 14.92 32.04
N ALA A 162 19.48 16.04 32.79
CA ALA A 162 20.33 17.19 32.46
C ALA A 162 21.81 16.87 32.72
N ASP A 163 22.69 17.30 31.81
CA ASP A 163 24.12 17.08 31.97
C ASP A 163 24.75 18.10 32.94
N TRP A 164 25.20 17.60 34.09
CA TRP A 164 25.91 18.37 35.11
C TRP A 164 27.39 18.00 35.24
N SER A 165 27.95 17.29 34.24
CA SER A 165 29.35 16.85 34.22
C SER A 165 30.34 18.01 34.39
N HIS A 166 29.98 19.21 33.91
CA HIS A 166 30.77 20.43 34.03
C HIS A 166 30.83 21.04 35.44
N LEU A 167 29.97 20.60 36.38
CA LEU A 167 29.97 21.11 37.76
C LEU A 167 31.00 20.36 38.64
N ASN A 168 31.59 21.06 39.62
CA ASN A 168 32.44 20.39 40.62
C ASN A 168 31.63 19.37 41.46
N ARG A 169 32.25 18.27 41.88
CA ARG A 169 31.67 17.17 42.69
C ARG A 169 30.77 17.64 43.84
N ARG A 170 31.15 18.69 44.58
CA ARG A 170 30.30 19.25 45.66
C ARG A 170 28.96 19.77 45.12
N ARG A 171 29.00 20.53 44.02
CA ARG A 171 27.81 21.10 43.37
C ARG A 171 26.98 20.01 42.68
N GLN A 172 27.62 19.01 42.06
CA GLN A 172 26.93 17.83 41.51
C GLN A 172 26.12 17.11 42.58
N ARG A 173 26.71 16.82 43.75
CA ARG A 173 25.99 16.19 44.88
C ARG A 173 24.79 17.03 45.33
N SER A 174 24.98 18.34 45.50
CA SER A 174 23.88 19.24 45.87
C SER A 174 22.76 19.25 44.81
N ARG A 175 23.10 19.23 43.52
CA ARG A 175 22.12 19.17 42.43
C ARG A 175 21.35 17.86 42.42
N ILE A 176 22.05 16.72 42.52
CA ILE A 176 21.41 15.39 42.61
C ILE A 176 20.43 15.35 43.79
N LEU A 177 20.83 15.84 44.97
CA LEU A 177 19.97 15.87 46.15
C LEU A 177 18.74 16.78 45.96
N SER A 178 18.89 17.90 45.26
CA SER A 178 17.77 18.78 44.89
C SER A 178 16.81 18.05 43.95
N VAL A 179 17.31 17.51 42.85
CA VAL A 179 16.48 16.81 41.85
C VAL A 179 15.74 15.63 42.49
N VAL A 180 16.38 14.85 43.35
CA VAL A 180 15.72 13.74 44.07
C VAL A 180 14.57 14.25 44.95
N ARG A 181 14.75 15.39 45.63
CA ARG A 181 13.69 16.02 46.45
C ARG A 181 12.53 16.48 45.57
N ASP A 182 12.84 17.12 44.46
CA ASP A 182 11.86 17.71 43.56
C ASP A 182 11.06 16.63 42.83
N VAL A 183 11.72 15.56 42.35
CA VAL A 183 11.05 14.36 41.79
C VAL A 183 10.13 13.71 42.81
N ARG A 184 10.56 13.59 44.08
CA ARG A 184 9.71 13.03 45.15
C ARG A 184 8.47 13.90 45.39
N TRP A 185 8.63 15.23 45.31
CA TRP A 185 7.52 16.16 45.44
C TRP A 185 6.55 16.08 44.25
N LEU A 186 7.06 16.03 43.02
CA LEU A 186 6.24 15.82 41.81
C LEU A 186 5.42 14.54 41.88
N ARG A 187 6.02 13.42 42.30
CA ARG A 187 5.29 12.15 42.49
C ARG A 187 4.15 12.28 43.51
N LYS A 188 4.36 13.05 44.59
CA LYS A 188 3.30 13.30 45.57
C LYS A 188 2.17 14.14 44.98
N LEU A 189 2.50 15.15 44.17
CA LEU A 189 1.51 15.98 43.49
C LEU A 189 0.69 15.18 42.48
N GLU A 190 1.34 14.34 41.66
CA GLU A 190 0.61 13.48 40.72
C GLU A 190 -0.29 12.50 41.44
N LYS A 191 0.17 11.92 42.55
CA LYS A 191 -0.64 11.05 43.38
C LYS A 191 -1.89 11.79 43.91
N ALA A 192 -1.70 12.98 44.49
CA ALA A 192 -2.81 13.81 44.99
C ALA A 192 -3.78 14.23 43.88
N ARG A 193 -3.27 14.55 42.67
CA ARG A 193 -4.11 14.84 41.50
C ARG A 193 -4.91 13.62 41.05
N GLY A 194 -4.30 12.42 41.08
CA GLY A 194 -4.97 11.17 40.76
C GLY A 194 -6.11 10.84 41.73
N GLU A 195 -5.88 11.02 43.04
CA GLU A 195 -6.89 10.83 44.08
C GLU A 195 -8.08 11.81 43.90
N ALA A 196 -7.82 13.10 43.69
CA ALA A 196 -8.86 14.10 43.46
C ALA A 196 -9.70 13.83 42.18
N LEU A 197 -9.08 13.30 41.13
CA LEU A 197 -9.79 12.93 39.90
C LEU A 197 -10.70 11.69 40.10
N GLN A 198 -10.34 10.80 41.03
CA GLN A 198 -11.14 9.61 41.37
C GLN A 198 -12.28 9.91 42.34
N GLU A 199 -12.18 10.95 43.16
CA GLU A 199 -13.24 11.38 44.08
C GLU A 199 -14.30 12.27 43.41
N SER A 200 -13.97 12.93 42.30
CA SER A 200 -14.88 13.82 41.56
C SER A 200 -15.90 13.21 40.55
N PRO A 201 -15.98 11.89 40.25
CA PRO A 201 -17.03 11.36 39.38
C PRO A 201 -18.40 11.17 40.08
N GLY A 202 -18.49 11.40 41.40
CA GLY A 202 -19.70 11.17 42.19
C GLY A 202 -20.70 12.33 42.25
N GLU A 203 -20.29 13.57 41.94
CA GLU A 203 -21.12 14.76 42.23
C GLU A 203 -22.10 15.12 41.09
N LYS A 204 -22.01 14.47 39.93
CA LYS A 204 -22.93 14.72 38.78
C LYS A 204 -24.21 13.88 38.78
N VAL A 205 -24.44 12.99 39.75
CA VAL A 205 -25.67 12.19 39.81
C VAL A 205 -26.72 12.79 40.76
N ALA A 206 -26.36 13.76 41.61
CA ALA A 206 -27.27 14.32 42.61
C ALA A 206 -28.13 15.50 42.11
N GLU A 207 -27.83 16.12 40.97
CA GLU A 207 -28.57 17.30 40.46
C GLU A 207 -29.62 16.97 39.38
N ALA A 208 -29.76 15.69 38.99
CA ALA A 208 -30.79 15.24 38.03
C ALA A 208 -32.05 14.66 38.70
N ALA A 209 -32.18 14.79 40.02
CA ALA A 209 -33.29 14.23 40.80
C ALA A 209 -34.09 15.30 41.58
N SER A 210 -34.11 16.56 41.12
CA SER A 210 -34.99 17.60 41.64
C SER A 210 -35.70 18.32 40.51
#